data_AF-V4RHU0-F1
#
_entry.id   AF-V4RHU0-F1
#
_cell.length_a   1.000
_cell.length_b   1.000
_cell.length_c   1.000
_cell.angle_alpha   90.00
_cell.angle_beta   90.00
_cell.angle_gamma   90.00
#
_symmetry.space_group_name_H-M   'P 1'
#
loop_
_entity.id
_entity.type
_entity.pdbx_description
1 polymer ?
#
loop_
_entity_poly.entity_id
_entity_poly.type
_entity_poly.pdbx_seq_one_letter_code
_entity_poly.pdbx_strand_id
1 'polypeptide(L)'
;MAKKLVAEQMVLTANRLADGRVIYLGADGWTIDLDEARIVRGAEEAEGAEEAGRKAVADRILVEPYLIEVVTVGGGVEPARLREKIRCAGPTTGHSRSAA
;
A
#
# COMPACT_ATOMS: atom_id res chain seq x y z
N MET A 1 -8.31 27.67 -4.08
CA MET A 1 -8.69 26.54 -4.95
C MET A 1 -7.48 25.62 -5.08
N ALA A 2 -7.28 24.70 -4.13
CA ALA A 2 -6.17 23.76 -4.21
C ALA A 2 -6.41 22.83 -5.40
N LYS A 3 -5.46 22.81 -6.35
CA LYS A 3 -5.48 21.88 -7.47
C LYS A 3 -5.45 20.49 -6.86
N LYS A 4 -6.59 19.79 -6.87
CA LYS A 4 -6.63 18.35 -6.58
C LYS A 4 -5.78 17.72 -7.66
N LEU A 5 -4.51 17.48 -7.35
CA LEU A 5 -3.68 16.55 -8.10
C LEU A 5 -4.46 15.24 -8.01
N VAL A 6 -5.15 14.90 -9.09
CA VAL A 6 -5.59 13.52 -9.28
C VAL A 6 -4.27 12.79 -9.44
N ALA A 7 -3.80 12.13 -8.38
CA ALA A 7 -2.56 11.38 -8.48
C ALA A 7 -2.73 10.37 -9.61
N GLU A 8 -1.79 10.39 -10.56
CA GLU A 8 -1.85 9.56 -11.77
C GLU A 8 -1.69 8.07 -11.44
N GLN A 9 -1.08 7.76 -10.30
CA GLN A 9 -0.78 6.41 -9.86
C GLN A 9 -0.97 6.30 -8.35
N MET A 10 -1.81 5.36 -7.94
CA MET A 10 -2.04 5.04 -6.54
C MET A 10 -1.73 3.58 -6.26
N VAL A 11 -1.47 3.27 -4.99
CA VAL A 11 -1.34 1.91 -4.48
C VAL A 11 -2.15 1.80 -3.20
N LEU A 12 -2.84 0.68 -3.01
CA LEU A 12 -3.51 0.39 -1.74
C LEU A 12 -2.50 -0.22 -0.76
N THR A 13 -2.33 0.43 0.40
CA THR A 13 -1.46 -0.04 1.47
C THR A 13 -2.26 -0.31 2.74
N ALA A 14 -1.74 -1.19 3.59
CA ALA A 14 -2.31 -1.52 4.90
C ALA A 14 -1.21 -2.03 5.85
N ASN A 15 -1.57 -2.26 7.12
CA ASN A 15 -0.73 -3.02 8.05
C ASN A 15 -1.28 -4.45 8.18
N ARG A 16 -0.43 -5.45 7.94
CA ARG A 16 -0.77 -6.87 8.11
C ARG A 16 -1.03 -7.16 9.58
N LEU A 17 -2.16 -7.78 9.89
CA LEU A 17 -2.59 -7.99 11.27
C LEU A 17 -1.67 -8.96 12.02
N ALA A 18 -1.12 -9.95 11.31
CA ALA A 18 -0.26 -10.96 11.89
C ALA A 18 1.01 -10.35 12.53
N ASP A 19 1.78 -9.58 11.79
CA ASP A 19 3.13 -9.17 12.19
C ASP A 19 3.38 -7.66 12.08
N GLY A 20 2.35 -6.89 11.76
CA GLY A 20 2.41 -5.43 11.69
C GLY A 20 3.11 -4.88 10.45
N ARG A 21 3.57 -5.73 9.52
CA ARG A 21 4.28 -5.27 8.31
C ARG A 21 3.39 -4.37 7.46
N VAL A 22 3.99 -3.36 6.86
CA VAL A 22 3.35 -2.63 5.77
C VAL A 22 3.26 -3.57 4.58
N ILE A 23 2.06 -3.68 4.01
CA ILE A 23 1.77 -4.51 2.84
C ILE A 23 1.03 -3.68 1.80
N TYR A 24 1.06 -4.17 0.56
CA TYR A 24 0.46 -3.56 -0.60
C TYR A 24 -0.40 -4.58 -1.34
N LEU A 25 -1.48 -4.11 -1.97
CA LEU A 25 -2.27 -4.96 -2.85
C LEU A 25 -1.49 -5.21 -4.15
N GLY A 26 -1.08 -6.45 -4.40
CA GLY A 26 -0.46 -6.90 -5.65
C GLY A 26 -1.46 -7.51 -6.64
N ALA A 27 -0.96 -8.09 -7.73
CA ALA A 27 -1.79 -8.75 -8.74
C ALA A 27 -2.44 -10.06 -8.23
N ASP A 28 -1.67 -10.87 -7.50
CA ASP A 28 -2.08 -12.21 -7.04
C ASP A 28 -2.37 -12.27 -5.53
N GLY A 29 -2.27 -11.14 -4.82
CA GLY A 29 -2.47 -11.09 -3.37
C GLY A 29 -1.74 -9.93 -2.71
N TRP A 30 -1.64 -9.98 -1.38
CA TRP A 30 -0.94 -8.98 -0.59
C TRP A 30 0.57 -9.25 -0.58
N THR A 31 1.37 -8.25 -0.94
CA THR A 31 2.84 -8.32 -0.96
C THR A 31 3.45 -7.34 0.05
N ILE A 32 4.69 -7.58 0.47
CA ILE A 32 5.49 -6.64 1.25
C ILE A 32 6.36 -5.74 0.37
N ASP A 33 6.47 -6.06 -0.92
CA ASP A 33 7.26 -5.32 -1.88
C ASP A 33 6.39 -4.28 -2.58
N LEU A 34 6.80 -3.01 -2.52
CA LEU A 34 6.08 -1.92 -3.16
C LEU A 34 6.19 -2.02 -4.69
N ASP A 35 7.30 -2.55 -5.22
CA ASP A 35 7.49 -2.69 -6.67
C ASP A 35 6.58 -3.76 -7.28
N GLU A 36 6.11 -4.72 -6.48
CA GLU A 36 5.11 -5.73 -6.87
C GLU A 36 3.66 -5.25 -6.69
N ALA A 37 3.47 -4.03 -6.17
CA ALA A 37 2.14 -3.51 -5.90
C ALA A 37 1.37 -3.23 -7.20
N ARG A 38 0.08 -3.54 -7.18
CA ARG A 38 -0.84 -3.19 -8.24
C ARG A 38 -1.03 -1.67 -8.28
N ILE A 39 -0.66 -1.07 -9.41
CA ILE A 39 -0.97 0.33 -9.67
C ILE A 39 -2.46 0.49 -9.95
N VAL A 40 -3.08 1.39 -9.20
CA VAL A 40 -4.48 1.77 -9.27
C VAL A 40 -4.60 3.10 -10.01
N ARG A 41 -5.42 3.14 -11.07
CA ARG A 41 -5.67 4.32 -11.90
C ARG A 41 -7.16 4.59 -12.06
N GLY A 42 -7.56 5.82 -11.79
CA GLY A 42 -8.96 6.24 -11.92
C GLY A 42 -9.86 5.75 -10.78
N ALA A 43 -11.13 6.16 -10.84
CA ALA A 43 -12.08 5.93 -9.74
C ALA A 43 -12.54 4.47 -9.63
N GLU A 44 -12.74 3.77 -10.75
CA GLU A 44 -13.22 2.39 -10.77
C GLU A 44 -12.20 1.42 -10.18
N GLU A 45 -10.92 1.53 -10.56
CA GLU A 45 -9.87 0.70 -9.98
C GLU A 45 -9.67 1.01 -8.49
N ALA A 46 -9.83 2.28 -8.09
CA ALA A 46 -9.74 2.70 -6.69
C ALA A 46 -10.84 2.06 -5.85
N GLU A 47 -12.08 2.08 -6.32
CA GLU A 47 -13.20 1.43 -5.65
C GLU A 47 -12.99 -0.09 -5.54
N GLY A 48 -12.53 -0.73 -6.61
CA GLY A 48 -12.21 -2.16 -6.60
C GLY A 48 -11.09 -2.52 -5.62
N ALA A 49 -10.05 -1.69 -5.53
CA ALA A 49 -8.97 -1.87 -4.56
C ALA A 49 -9.50 -1.68 -3.12
N GLU A 50 -10.26 -0.63 -2.86
CA GLU A 50 -10.86 -0.39 -1.55
C GLU A 50 -11.79 -1.54 -1.11
N GLU A 51 -12.58 -2.10 -2.03
CA GLU A 51 -13.41 -3.29 -1.76
C GLU A 51 -12.55 -4.51 -1.40
N ALA A 52 -11.47 -4.76 -2.13
CA ALA A 52 -10.52 -5.82 -1.78
C ALA A 52 -9.91 -5.59 -0.38
N GLY A 53 -9.60 -4.34 -0.05
CA GLY A 53 -9.16 -3.93 1.29
C GLY A 53 -10.22 -4.19 2.37
N ARG A 54 -11.47 -3.79 2.15
CA ARG A 54 -12.60 -4.04 3.08
C ARG A 54 -12.80 -5.53 3.33
N LYS A 55 -12.76 -6.35 2.28
CA LYS A 55 -12.83 -7.81 2.40
C LYS A 55 -11.69 -8.36 3.24
N ALA A 56 -10.45 -7.92 2.99
CA ALA A 56 -9.29 -8.38 3.75
C ALA A 56 -9.33 -7.95 5.24
N VAL A 57 -9.95 -6.80 5.56
CA VAL A 57 -10.25 -6.41 6.95
C VAL A 57 -11.26 -7.37 7.57
N ALA A 58 -12.37 -7.67 6.88
CA ALA A 58 -13.39 -8.61 7.35
C ALA A 58 -12.81 -10.02 7.60
N ASP A 59 -11.88 -10.44 6.74
CA ASP A 59 -11.15 -11.71 6.86
C ASP A 59 -10.03 -11.67 7.92
N ARG A 60 -9.81 -10.53 8.60
CA ARG A 60 -8.78 -10.31 9.64
C ARG A 60 -7.35 -10.53 9.13
N ILE A 61 -7.10 -10.21 7.86
CA ILE A 61 -5.77 -10.32 7.24
C ILE A 61 -4.95 -9.07 7.55
N LEU A 62 -5.59 -7.90 7.56
CA LEU A 62 -4.96 -6.59 7.68
C LEU A 62 -5.85 -5.57 8.40
N VAL A 63 -5.28 -4.40 8.69
CA VAL A 63 -5.98 -3.25 9.27
C VAL A 63 -5.66 -1.98 8.49
N GLU A 64 -6.62 -1.04 8.51
CA GLU A 64 -6.53 0.30 7.92
C GLU A 64 -6.01 0.30 6.47
N PRO A 65 -6.72 -0.31 5.50
CA PRO A 65 -6.38 -0.16 4.09
C PRO A 65 -6.71 1.26 3.59
N TYR A 66 -5.78 1.89 2.88
CA TYR A 66 -6.00 3.18 2.21
C TYR A 66 -5.10 3.35 0.99
N LEU A 67 -5.51 4.22 0.07
CA LEU A 67 -4.76 4.55 -1.13
C LEU A 67 -3.68 5.60 -0.82
N ILE A 68 -2.48 5.35 -1.33
CA ILE A 68 -1.36 6.29 -1.30
C ILE A 68 -0.93 6.63 -2.72
N GLU A 69 -0.47 7.86 -2.90
CA GLU A 69 0.06 8.35 -4.17
C GLU A 69 1.49 7.84 -4.35
N VAL A 70 1.81 7.29 -5.52
CA VAL A 70 3.15 6.80 -5.85
C VAL A 70 3.69 7.49 -7.10
N VAL A 71 5.01 7.54 -7.21
CA VAL A 71 5.75 8.07 -8.36
C VAL A 71 6.74 7.04 -8.87
N THR A 72 6.94 6.99 -10.18
CA THR A 72 7.93 6.11 -10.80
C THR A 72 9.28 6.81 -10.83
N VAL A 73 10.31 6.22 -10.23
CA VAL A 73 11.67 6.77 -10.18
C VAL A 73 12.65 5.64 -10.48
N GLY A 74 13.54 5.83 -11.45
CA GLY A 74 14.64 4.89 -11.72
C GLY A 74 14.21 3.46 -12.09
N GLY A 75 12.98 3.26 -12.54
CA GLY A 75 12.43 1.93 -12.89
C GLY A 75 11.65 1.25 -11.76
N GLY A 76 11.63 1.81 -10.55
CA GLY A 76 10.80 1.37 -9.42
C GLY A 76 9.71 2.38 -9.06
N VAL A 77 8.91 2.06 -8.05
CA VAL A 77 7.87 2.93 -7.50
C VAL A 77 8.20 3.38 -6.08
N GLU A 78 8.01 4.67 -5.81
CA GLU A 78 8.20 5.26 -4.48
C GLU A 78 6.94 5.99 -4.01
N PRO A 79 6.65 6.00 -2.70
CA PRO A 79 5.57 6.83 -2.18
C PRO A 79 5.85 8.33 -2.35
N ALA A 80 4.85 9.11 -2.76
CA ALA A 80 5.02 10.56 -2.98
C ALA A 80 5.22 11.34 -1.67
N ARG A 81 4.69 10.83 -0.54
CA ARG A 81 4.68 11.53 0.75
C ARG A 81 5.73 10.97 1.70
N LEU A 82 6.41 11.85 2.44
CA LEU A 82 7.47 11.48 3.39
C LEU A 82 6.99 10.47 4.45
N ARG A 83 5.78 10.63 4.98
CA ARG A 83 5.18 9.68 5.94
C ARG A 83 5.19 8.26 5.38
N GLU A 84 4.79 8.10 4.11
CA GLU A 84 4.73 6.79 3.48
C GLU A 84 6.11 6.26 3.11
N LYS A 85 7.06 7.14 2.77
CA LYS A 85 8.47 6.74 2.61
C LYS A 85 9.02 6.12 3.91
N ILE A 86 8.77 6.76 5.06
CA ILE A 86 9.18 6.24 6.37
C ILE A 86 8.47 4.92 6.70
N ARG A 87 7.16 4.83 6.42
CA ARG A 87 6.39 3.60 6.64
C ARG A 87 6.86 2.43 5.77
N CYS A 88 7.18 2.69 4.51
CA CYS A 88 7.73 1.72 3.58
C CYS A 88 9.10 1.18 4.03
N ALA A 89 9.97 2.07 4.53
CA ALA A 89 11.28 1.67 5.08
C ALA A 89 11.13 0.82 6.36
N GLY A 90 10.03 0.99 7.08
CA GLY A 90 9.71 0.23 8.28
C GLY A 90 10.56 0.61 9.51
N PRO A 91 10.33 -0.03 10.65
CA PRO A 91 11.08 0.22 11.88
C PRO A 91 12.52 -0.29 11.77
N THR A 92 13.48 0.50 12.27
CA THR A 92 14.91 0.15 12.28
C THR A 92 15.23 -1.11 13.08
N THR A 93 14.41 -1.43 14.09
CA THR A 93 14.56 -2.63 14.94
C THR A 93 13.94 -3.88 14.32
N GLY A 94 13.37 -3.80 13.11
CA GLY A 94 12.63 -4.88 12.49
C GLY A 94 11.28 -5.15 13.18
N HIS A 95 10.66 -6.27 12.84
CA HIS A 95 9.38 -6.70 13.41
C HIS A 95 9.61 -7.78 14.46
N SER A 96 8.79 -7.79 15.52
CA SER A 96 8.90 -8.72 16.66
C SER A 96 8.79 -10.20 16.25
N ARG A 97 8.23 -10.47 15.08
CA ARG A 97 8.36 -11.75 14.38
C ARG A 97 9.34 -11.57 13.21
N SER A 98 10.61 -11.88 13.42
CA SER A 98 11.51 -12.17 12.30
C SER A 98 10.94 -13.39 11.57
N ALA A 99 10.84 -13.33 10.25
CA ALA A 99 10.12 -14.32 9.45
C ALA A 99 10.57 -15.76 9.78
N ALA A 100 9.57 -16.63 10.02
CA ALA A 100 9.55 -17.93 9.39
C ALA A 100 8.90 -17.78 8.01
#